data_AF-A0A7X6PUE6-F1
#
_entry.id   AF-A0A7X6PUE6-F1
#
_cell.length_a   1.000
_cell.length_b   1.000
_cell.length_c   1.000
_cell.angle_alpha   90.00
_cell.angle_beta   90.00
_cell.angle_gamma   90.00
#
_symmetry.space_group_name_H-M   'P 1'
#
loop_
_entity.id
_entity.type
_entity.pdbx_description
1 polymer ?
#
loop_
_entity_poly.entity_id
_entity_poly.type
_entity_poly.pdbx_seq_one_letter_code
_entity_poly.pdbx_strand_id
1 'polypeptide(L)'
;IQASLTGHLVLSTLHTNDAPSSITRMLDHGIPTFLLKATLAGIVAQRLVKKICPHCTEIFEIKADELRSPGLEIGHEGTIELKRGKGCNRCRNTGYLGRCGIHEVLPVTEGIQGLITGETDIAKVRELARKEGMVTLRENAIKKLLDGTTTFEEVLRVTWEQI
;
A
#
# COMPACT_ATOMS: atom_id res chain seq x y z
N ILE A 1 6.66 -16.04 -17.19
CA ILE A 1 8.11 -15.95 -16.84
C ILE A 1 9.01 -16.34 -18.01
N GLN A 2 8.82 -17.49 -18.66
CA GLN A 2 9.69 -17.87 -19.80
C GLN A 2 9.70 -16.86 -20.96
N ALA A 3 8.56 -16.23 -21.30
CA ALA A 3 8.52 -15.15 -22.29
C ALA A 3 9.40 -13.94 -21.89
N SER A 4 9.54 -13.66 -20.59
CA SER A 4 10.37 -12.56 -20.10
C SER A 4 11.87 -12.85 -20.24
N LEU A 5 12.30 -14.11 -20.07
CA LEU A 5 13.69 -14.53 -20.36
C LEU A 5 14.07 -14.29 -21.82
N THR A 6 13.11 -14.45 -22.72
CA THR A 6 13.31 -14.25 -24.17
C THR A 6 13.22 -12.78 -24.60
N GLY A 7 13.23 -11.84 -23.65
CA GLY A 7 13.29 -10.39 -23.93
C GLY A 7 11.95 -9.69 -24.10
N HIS A 8 10.82 -10.34 -23.80
CA HIS A 8 9.51 -9.70 -23.85
C HIS A 8 9.16 -9.02 -22.52
N LEU A 9 8.56 -7.83 -22.58
CA LEU A 9 7.91 -7.24 -21.42
C LEU A 9 6.64 -8.03 -21.10
N VAL A 10 6.56 -8.55 -19.86
CA VAL A 10 5.42 -9.33 -19.40
C VAL A 10 4.75 -8.62 -18.23
N LEU A 11 3.46 -8.34 -18.36
CA LEU A 11 2.60 -7.88 -17.28
C LEU A 11 1.71 -9.03 -16.85
N SER A 12 1.64 -9.27 -15.54
CA SER A 12 0.80 -10.31 -14.95
C SER A 12 0.26 -9.84 -13.61
N THR A 13 -0.78 -10.50 -13.12
CA THR A 13 -1.40 -10.21 -11.83
C THR A 13 -1.24 -11.39 -10.89
N LEU A 14 -1.07 -11.11 -9.60
CA LEU A 14 -1.05 -12.09 -8.53
C LEU A 14 -1.87 -11.58 -7.36
N HIS A 15 -2.48 -12.48 -6.59
CA HIS A 15 -3.22 -12.13 -5.38
C HIS A 15 -2.32 -12.26 -4.16
N THR A 16 -1.85 -11.12 -3.67
CA THR A 16 -0.99 -10.98 -2.49
C THR A 16 -1.39 -9.74 -1.70
N ASN A 17 -0.92 -9.67 -0.45
CA ASN A 17 -1.30 -8.60 0.47
C ASN A 17 -0.48 -7.33 0.23
N ASP A 18 0.76 -7.48 -0.21
CA ASP A 18 1.72 -6.41 -0.44
C ASP A 18 2.73 -6.78 -1.57
N ALA A 19 3.58 -5.85 -1.97
CA ALA A 19 4.53 -6.07 -3.04
C ALA A 19 5.62 -7.08 -2.64
N PRO A 20 6.31 -6.96 -1.48
CA PRO A 20 7.35 -7.93 -1.06
C PRO A 20 6.86 -9.38 -0.97
N SER A 21 5.67 -9.64 -0.42
CA SER A 21 5.09 -11.00 -0.29
C SER A 21 4.77 -11.67 -1.62
N SER A 22 4.76 -10.91 -2.72
CA SER A 22 4.62 -11.47 -4.06
C SER A 22 5.85 -12.30 -4.46
N ILE A 23 7.03 -11.98 -3.93
CA ILE A 23 8.26 -12.76 -4.18
C ILE A 23 8.12 -14.16 -3.58
N THR A 24 7.76 -14.27 -2.30
CA THR A 24 7.57 -15.57 -1.65
C THR A 24 6.42 -16.32 -2.26
N ARG A 25 5.32 -15.65 -2.63
CA ARG A 25 4.21 -16.32 -3.32
C ARG A 25 4.63 -16.92 -4.66
N MET A 26 5.52 -16.27 -5.41
CA MET A 26 6.09 -16.83 -6.63
C MET A 26 6.99 -18.05 -6.35
N LEU A 27 7.79 -18.00 -5.28
CA LEU A 27 8.62 -19.13 -4.83
C LEU A 27 7.76 -20.33 -4.41
N ASP A 28 6.67 -20.09 -3.67
CA ASP A 28 5.70 -21.11 -3.25
C ASP A 28 5.03 -21.80 -4.46
N HIS A 29 4.87 -21.06 -5.57
CA HIS A 29 4.39 -21.60 -6.85
C HIS A 29 5.47 -22.36 -7.64
N GLY A 30 6.63 -22.62 -7.04
CA GLY A 30 7.71 -23.42 -7.62
C GLY A 30 8.54 -22.67 -8.65
N ILE A 31 8.47 -21.33 -8.69
CA ILE A 31 9.31 -20.54 -9.59
C ILE A 31 10.74 -20.52 -9.02
N PRO A 32 11.75 -21.01 -9.76
CA PRO A 32 13.13 -20.99 -9.30
C PRO A 32 13.64 -19.56 -9.03
N THR A 33 14.43 -19.41 -7.97
CA THR A 33 15.01 -18.13 -7.55
C THR A 33 15.81 -17.45 -8.66
N PHE A 34 16.61 -18.21 -9.42
CA PHE A 34 17.40 -17.66 -10.51
C PHE A 34 16.54 -17.03 -11.61
N LEU A 35 15.34 -17.57 -11.87
CA LEU A 35 14.41 -16.99 -12.84
C LEU A 35 13.81 -15.69 -12.32
N LEU A 36 13.44 -15.65 -11.03
CA LEU A 36 12.93 -14.41 -10.43
C LEU A 36 13.98 -13.31 -10.49
N LYS A 37 15.22 -13.59 -10.12
CA LYS A 37 16.33 -12.63 -10.21
C LYS A 37 16.54 -12.11 -11.64
N ALA A 38 16.45 -12.99 -12.63
CA ALA A 38 16.73 -12.66 -14.02
C ALA A 38 15.59 -11.91 -14.73
N THR A 39 14.33 -12.08 -14.29
CA THR A 39 13.15 -11.61 -15.06
C THR A 39 12.27 -10.62 -14.34
N LEU A 40 12.31 -10.57 -13.00
CA LEU A 40 11.42 -9.71 -12.24
C LEU A 40 11.97 -8.27 -12.24
N ALA A 41 11.30 -7.37 -12.96
CA ALA A 41 11.68 -5.95 -13.02
C ALA A 41 11.11 -5.14 -11.83
N GLY A 42 9.92 -5.50 -11.37
CA GLY A 42 9.23 -4.78 -10.30
C GLY A 42 7.88 -5.39 -9.98
N ILE A 43 7.36 -5.03 -8.82
CA ILE A 43 6.04 -5.45 -8.34
C ILE A 43 5.25 -4.19 -7.93
N VAL A 44 3.98 -4.14 -8.29
CA VAL A 44 3.06 -3.09 -7.84
C VAL A 44 1.93 -3.76 -7.07
N ALA A 45 1.84 -3.45 -5.78
CA ALA A 45 0.66 -3.74 -4.99
C ALA A 45 -0.26 -2.52 -4.97
N GLN A 46 -1.56 -2.74 -5.05
CA GLN A 46 -2.55 -1.67 -5.08
C GLN A 46 -3.78 -2.03 -4.26
N ARG A 47 -4.38 -1.02 -3.62
CA ARG A 47 -5.72 -1.11 -3.01
C ARG A 47 -6.51 0.15 -3.35
N LEU A 48 -7.83 0.07 -3.22
CA LEU A 48 -8.72 1.20 -3.43
C LEU A 48 -9.27 1.70 -2.09
N VAL A 49 -9.09 3.00 -1.85
CA VAL A 49 -9.76 3.72 -0.76
C VAL A 49 -10.91 4.55 -1.32
N LYS A 50 -12.00 4.61 -0.56
CA LYS A 50 -13.11 5.54 -0.83
C LYS A 50 -12.64 6.98 -0.63
N LYS A 51 -13.10 7.88 -1.51
CA LYS A 51 -12.83 9.31 -1.36
C LYS A 51 -13.92 9.98 -0.54
N ILE A 52 -13.55 10.96 0.29
CA ILE A 52 -14.50 11.82 0.98
C ILE A 52 -15.39 12.54 -0.04
N CYS A 53 -16.69 12.57 0.21
CA CYS A 53 -17.63 13.24 -0.68
C CYS A 53 -17.41 14.76 -0.67
N PRO A 54 -17.10 15.39 -1.82
CA PRO A 54 -16.77 16.82 -1.89
C PRO A 54 -17.95 17.75 -1.57
N HIS A 55 -19.17 17.22 -1.51
CA HIS A 55 -20.39 18.00 -1.25
C HIS A 55 -20.80 18.04 0.22
N CYS A 56 -20.20 17.18 1.05
CA CYS A 56 -20.50 17.11 2.47
C CYS A 56 -19.24 16.92 3.31
N THR A 57 -18.09 17.39 2.81
CA THR A 57 -16.83 17.41 3.56
C THR A 57 -16.96 18.35 4.74
N GLU A 58 -16.52 17.90 5.91
CA GLU A 58 -16.35 18.71 7.10
C GLU A 58 -14.98 18.43 7.72
N ILE A 59 -14.46 19.42 8.45
CA ILE A 59 -13.25 19.30 9.24
C ILE A 59 -13.66 18.93 10.67
N PHE A 60 -12.93 18.03 11.29
CA PHE A 60 -13.08 17.69 12.70
C PHE A 60 -11.70 17.57 13.34
N GLU A 61 -11.64 17.89 14.63
CA GLU A 61 -10.44 17.74 15.44
C GLU A 61 -10.41 16.35 16.10
N ILE A 62 -9.23 15.74 16.11
CA ILE A 62 -8.98 14.48 16.81
C ILE A 62 -7.60 14.53 17.47
N LYS A 63 -7.46 13.91 18.64
CA LYS A 63 -6.14 13.77 19.28
C LYS A 63 -5.34 12.70 18.54
N ALA A 64 -4.06 12.98 18.28
CA ALA A 64 -3.16 12.02 17.64
C ALA A 64 -3.10 10.67 18.38
N ASP A 65 -3.23 10.67 19.71
CA ASP A 65 -3.26 9.44 20.53
C ASP A 65 -4.47 8.53 20.23
N GLU A 66 -5.60 9.11 19.81
CA GLU A 66 -6.78 8.35 19.40
C GLU A 66 -6.54 7.60 18.08
N LEU A 67 -5.62 8.09 17.25
CA LEU A 67 -5.19 7.45 16.01
C LEU A 67 -4.07 6.42 16.25
N ARG A 68 -3.22 6.62 17.27
CA ARG A 68 -2.19 5.65 17.65
C ARG A 68 -2.78 4.35 18.19
N SER A 69 -3.88 4.41 18.94
CA SER A 69 -4.56 3.23 19.49
C SER A 69 -4.91 2.16 18.44
N PRO A 70 -5.47 2.50 17.27
CA PRO A 70 -5.65 1.56 16.14
C PRO A 70 -4.39 1.37 15.26
N GLY A 71 -3.21 1.75 15.74
CA GLY A 71 -1.92 1.58 15.05
C GLY A 71 -1.64 2.61 13.96
N LEU A 72 -2.39 3.72 13.88
CA LEU A 72 -2.21 4.74 12.85
C LEU A 72 -1.20 5.81 13.31
N GLU A 73 0.08 5.54 13.08
CA GLU A 73 1.15 6.49 13.36
C GLU A 73 1.24 7.55 12.25
N ILE A 74 0.70 8.73 12.53
CA ILE A 74 0.68 9.86 11.59
C ILE A 74 1.87 10.83 11.75
N GLY A 75 2.81 10.55 12.65
CA GLY A 75 3.98 11.41 12.91
C GLY A 75 3.65 12.79 13.49
N HIS A 76 2.47 12.93 14.12
CA HIS A 76 2.01 14.18 14.75
C HIS A 76 1.75 13.98 16.24
N GLU A 77 1.77 15.09 16.98
CA GLU A 77 1.43 15.17 18.41
C GLU A 77 0.31 16.20 18.62
N GLY A 78 -0.44 16.05 19.70
CA GLY A 78 -1.55 16.95 20.04
C GLY A 78 -2.80 16.72 19.21
N THR A 79 -3.58 17.79 18.99
CA THR A 79 -4.82 17.77 18.21
C THR A 79 -4.52 18.03 16.75
N ILE A 80 -5.06 17.20 15.86
CA ILE A 80 -4.96 17.35 14.41
C ILE A 80 -6.36 17.55 13.80
N GLU A 81 -6.43 18.41 12.79
CA GLU A 81 -7.62 18.57 11.95
C GLU A 81 -7.62 17.55 10.81
N LEU A 82 -8.65 16.71 10.76
CA LEU A 82 -8.88 15.78 9.66
C LEU A 82 -10.20 16.08 8.95
N LYS A 83 -10.35 15.56 7.74
CA LYS A 83 -11.59 15.68 6.96
C LYS A 83 -12.39 14.39 7.02
N ARG A 84 -13.72 14.53 7.06
CA ARG A 84 -14.67 13.43 6.87
C ARG A 84 -15.89 13.89 6.09
N GLY A 85 -16.69 12.95 5.61
CA GLY A 85 -17.97 13.25 4.98
C GLY A 85 -19.13 13.04 5.94
N LYS A 86 -19.91 14.08 6.26
CA LYS A 86 -21.08 13.97 7.16
C LYS A 86 -22.28 13.21 6.57
N GLY A 87 -22.27 12.97 5.26
CA GLY A 87 -23.38 12.37 4.51
C GLY A 87 -24.30 13.42 3.87
N CYS A 88 -24.70 13.17 2.62
CA CYS A 88 -25.71 13.96 1.92
C CYS A 88 -26.37 13.12 0.82
N ASN A 89 -27.42 13.66 0.20
CA ASN A 89 -28.15 13.00 -0.89
C ASN A 89 -27.24 12.60 -2.06
N ARG A 90 -26.20 13.39 -2.38
CA ARG A 90 -25.29 13.11 -3.51
C ARG A 90 -24.41 11.87 -3.27
N CYS A 91 -24.02 11.60 -2.02
CA CYS A 91 -23.28 10.39 -1.65
C CYS A 91 -24.17 9.31 -1.04
N ARG A 92 -25.50 9.44 -1.15
CA ARG A 92 -26.49 8.54 -0.53
C ARG A 92 -26.26 8.37 0.97
N ASN A 93 -25.96 9.48 1.65
CA ASN A 93 -25.68 9.55 3.09
C ASN A 93 -24.49 8.68 3.56
N THR A 94 -23.59 8.26 2.66
CA THR A 94 -22.42 7.45 3.06
C THR A 94 -21.22 8.27 3.54
N GLY A 95 -21.16 9.55 3.17
CA GLY A 95 -19.96 10.38 3.37
C GLY A 95 -18.87 10.20 2.32
N TYR A 96 -19.01 9.24 1.40
CA TYR A 96 -18.00 8.92 0.39
C TYR A 96 -18.53 9.07 -1.05
N LEU A 97 -17.69 9.55 -1.97
CA LEU A 97 -18.03 9.61 -3.39
C LEU A 97 -16.80 9.34 -4.27
N GLY A 98 -16.81 8.19 -4.95
CA GLY A 98 -15.69 7.73 -5.76
C GLY A 98 -14.61 7.01 -4.94
N ARG A 99 -13.53 6.63 -5.63
CA ARG A 99 -12.40 5.89 -5.06
C ARG A 99 -11.08 6.44 -5.62
N CYS A 100 -9.97 6.20 -4.92
CA CYS A 100 -8.64 6.41 -5.46
C CYS A 100 -7.71 5.25 -5.07
N GLY A 101 -6.68 5.02 -5.88
CA GLY A 101 -5.68 3.99 -5.64
C GLY A 101 -4.63 4.45 -4.65
N ILE A 102 -4.29 3.57 -3.71
CA ILE A 102 -3.03 3.57 -2.96
C ILE A 102 -2.14 2.51 -3.56
N HIS A 103 -0.85 2.83 -3.68
CA HIS A 103 0.12 1.99 -4.39
C HIS A 103 1.36 1.80 -3.55
N GLU A 104 1.88 0.59 -3.59
CA GLU A 104 3.19 0.21 -3.10
C GLU A 104 3.96 -0.37 -4.27
N VAL A 105 5.03 0.31 -4.65
CA VAL A 105 5.81 0.00 -5.85
C VAL A 105 7.17 -0.46 -5.39
N LEU A 106 7.49 -1.72 -5.67
CA LEU A 106 8.76 -2.36 -5.36
C LEU A 106 9.54 -2.56 -6.67
N PRO A 107 10.47 -1.65 -7.02
CA PRO A 107 11.48 -1.93 -8.02
C PRO A 107 12.39 -3.06 -7.55
N VAL A 108 12.74 -3.98 -8.45
CA VAL A 108 13.68 -5.07 -8.14
C VAL A 108 15.08 -4.61 -8.54
N THR A 109 15.68 -3.83 -7.65
CA THR A 109 17.07 -3.34 -7.76
C THR A 109 18.07 -4.48 -7.54
N GLU A 110 19.36 -4.26 -7.85
CA GLU A 110 20.41 -5.24 -7.57
C GLU A 110 20.45 -5.66 -6.10
N GLY A 111 20.23 -4.71 -5.18
CA GLY A 111 20.14 -4.98 -3.74
C GLY A 111 18.99 -5.93 -3.40
N ILE A 112 17.79 -5.64 -3.95
CA ILE A 112 16.61 -6.51 -3.78
C ILE A 112 16.84 -7.89 -4.42
N GLN A 113 17.42 -7.95 -5.63
CA GLN A 113 17.78 -9.22 -6.29
C GLN A 113 18.75 -10.06 -5.45
N GLY A 114 19.68 -9.41 -4.75
CA GLY A 114 20.60 -10.06 -3.81
C GLY A 114 19.87 -10.80 -2.68
N LEU A 115 18.75 -10.24 -2.21
CA LEU A 115 17.94 -10.80 -1.12
C LEU A 115 17.00 -11.93 -1.56
N ILE A 116 16.72 -12.10 -2.86
CA ILE A 116 15.86 -13.18 -3.36
C ILE A 116 16.60 -14.51 -3.24
N THR A 117 16.19 -15.38 -2.33
CA THR A 117 16.74 -16.74 -2.14
C THR A 117 15.59 -17.74 -1.96
N GLY A 118 15.91 -19.03 -1.81
CA GLY A 118 14.87 -20.06 -1.59
C GLY A 118 14.09 -19.82 -0.28
N GLU A 119 14.73 -19.20 0.70
CA GLU A 119 14.17 -18.82 2.00
C GLU A 119 14.26 -17.30 2.15
N THR A 120 13.65 -16.57 1.21
CA THR A 120 13.68 -15.11 1.20
C THR A 120 13.03 -14.54 2.45
N ASP A 121 13.80 -13.78 3.23
CA ASP A 121 13.28 -13.02 4.37
C ASP A 121 12.60 -11.72 3.89
N ILE A 122 11.26 -11.74 3.86
CA ILE A 122 10.44 -10.61 3.42
C ILE A 122 10.70 -9.36 4.25
N ALA A 123 11.03 -9.50 5.55
CA ALA A 123 11.28 -8.35 6.41
C ALA A 123 12.50 -7.57 5.93
N LYS A 124 13.58 -8.27 5.57
CA LYS A 124 14.80 -7.65 4.99
C LYS A 124 14.54 -7.01 3.63
N VAL A 125 13.75 -7.67 2.77
CA VAL A 125 13.35 -7.09 1.47
C VAL A 125 12.59 -5.79 1.70
N ARG A 126 11.61 -5.80 2.61
CA ARG A 126 10.81 -4.62 2.93
C ARG A 126 11.66 -3.50 3.53
N GLU A 127 12.58 -3.81 4.43
CA GLU A 127 13.49 -2.84 5.03
C GLU A 127 14.38 -2.18 3.96
N LEU A 128 15.01 -2.97 3.10
CA LEU A 128 15.85 -2.46 2.03
C LEU A 128 15.04 -1.62 1.04
N ALA A 129 13.87 -2.13 0.62
CA ALA A 129 13.01 -1.40 -0.31
C ALA A 129 12.57 -0.05 0.26
N ARG A 130 12.22 0.03 1.55
CA ARG A 130 11.88 1.29 2.22
C ARG A 130 13.09 2.24 2.28
N LYS A 131 14.31 1.71 2.54
CA LYS A 131 15.55 2.51 2.48
C LYS A 131 15.82 3.04 1.07
N GLU A 132 15.46 2.29 0.04
CA GLU A 132 15.55 2.69 -1.38
C GLU A 132 14.39 3.59 -1.85
N GLY A 133 13.48 3.97 -0.95
CA GLY A 133 12.41 4.94 -1.22
C GLY A 133 11.05 4.33 -1.57
N MET A 134 10.85 3.02 -1.41
CA MET A 134 9.53 2.41 -1.50
C MET A 134 8.62 2.96 -0.39
N VAL A 135 7.44 3.43 -0.79
CA VAL A 135 6.36 3.82 0.12
C VAL A 135 5.36 2.68 0.21
N THR A 136 5.06 2.26 1.43
CA THR A 136 4.09 1.18 1.70
C THR A 136 2.66 1.61 1.40
N LEU A 137 1.76 0.62 1.26
CA LEU A 137 0.32 0.90 1.12
C LEU A 137 -0.20 1.77 2.27
N ARG A 138 0.20 1.47 3.52
CA ARG A 138 -0.20 2.23 4.71
C ARG A 138 0.33 3.65 4.71
N GLU A 139 1.62 3.87 4.41
CA GLU A 139 2.19 5.22 4.33
C GLU A 139 1.52 6.05 3.22
N ASN A 140 1.24 5.44 2.06
CA ASN A 140 0.52 6.10 0.97
C ASN A 140 -0.92 6.48 1.38
N ALA A 141 -1.59 5.59 2.11
CA ALA A 141 -2.94 5.82 2.63
C ALA A 141 -2.96 6.93 3.70
N ILE A 142 -1.99 6.95 4.62
CA ILE A 142 -1.81 8.01 5.62
C ILE A 142 -1.57 9.36 4.93
N LYS A 143 -0.74 9.41 3.90
CA LYS A 143 -0.54 10.65 3.12
C LYS A 143 -1.87 11.17 2.56
N LYS A 144 -2.68 10.29 1.97
CA LYS A 144 -4.01 10.67 1.46
C LYS A 144 -5.00 11.08 2.54
N LEU A 145 -4.88 10.53 3.74
CA LEU A 145 -5.66 10.95 4.90
C LEU A 145 -5.31 12.39 5.29
N LEU A 146 -4.02 12.69 5.42
CA LEU A 146 -3.52 14.02 5.77
C LEU A 146 -3.87 15.06 4.69
N ASP A 147 -3.85 14.67 3.42
CA ASP A 147 -4.31 15.52 2.30
C ASP A 147 -5.84 15.71 2.28
N GLY A 148 -6.58 15.00 3.14
CA GLY A 148 -8.04 15.07 3.23
C GLY A 148 -8.76 14.42 2.04
N THR A 149 -8.13 13.44 1.39
CA THR A 149 -8.73 12.67 0.29
C THR A 149 -9.59 11.52 0.79
N THR A 150 -9.18 10.86 1.88
CA THR A 150 -9.84 9.71 2.51
C THR A 150 -9.94 9.93 4.01
N THR A 151 -10.66 9.07 4.73
CA THR A 151 -10.79 9.11 6.19
C THR A 151 -9.90 8.08 6.87
N PHE A 152 -9.68 8.22 8.18
CA PHE A 152 -8.82 7.30 8.93
C PHE A 152 -9.45 5.90 9.05
N GLU A 153 -10.78 5.80 9.12
CA GLU A 153 -11.49 4.51 9.11
C GLU A 153 -11.22 3.74 7.82
N GLU A 154 -11.15 4.47 6.70
CA GLU A 154 -10.87 3.86 5.40
C GLU A 154 -9.41 3.42 5.29
N VAL A 155 -8.46 4.17 5.85
CA VAL A 155 -7.05 3.74 5.94
C VAL A 155 -6.94 2.45 6.74
N LEU A 156 -7.55 2.39 7.92
CA LEU A 156 -7.55 1.19 8.78
C LEU A 156 -8.19 0.00 8.07
N ARG A 157 -9.34 0.20 7.43
CA ARG A 157 -10.07 -0.84 6.68
C ARG A 157 -9.20 -1.47 5.59
N VAL A 158 -8.47 -0.66 4.82
CA VAL A 158 -7.70 -1.17 3.68
C VAL A 158 -6.29 -1.61 4.04
N THR A 159 -5.76 -1.27 5.22
CA THR A 159 -4.37 -1.59 5.60
C THR A 159 -4.24 -2.40 6.90
N TRP A 160 -5.32 -3.08 7.30
CA TRP A 160 -5.36 -3.88 8.54
C TRP A 160 -4.26 -4.94 8.64
N GLU A 161 -3.87 -5.55 7.53
CA GLU A 161 -2.82 -6.60 7.49
C GLU A 161 -1.39 -6.06 7.66
N GLN A 162 -1.22 -4.73 7.68
CA GLN A 162 0.07 -4.05 7.88
C GLN A 162 0.17 -3.42 9.27
N ILE A 163 -0.72 -3.80 10.20
CA ILE A 163 -0.67 -3.44 11.63
C ILE A 163 0.29 -4.38 12.36
#